data_AF-A0A811UA61-F1
#
_entry.id   AF-A0A811UA61-F1
#
_cell.length_a   1.000
_cell.length_b   1.000
_cell.length_c   1.000
_cell.angle_alpha   90.00
_cell.angle_beta   90.00
_cell.angle_gamma   90.00
#
_symmetry.space_group_name_H-M   'P 1'
#
loop_
_entity.id
_entity.type
_entity.pdbx_description
1 polymer ?
#
loop_
_entity_poly.entity_id
_entity_poly.type
_entity_poly.pdbx_seq_one_letter_code
_entity_poly.pdbx_strand_id
1 'polypeptide(L)'
;MKTLVSLSLSECIICKSAVISDISKDVVASVGEDVQFNCTVENVGRMSVSWAKRSVVLSMRNILSLSDPRYTITETRNDEAGSATYSLK
;
A
#
# COMPACT_ATOMS: atom_id res chain seq x y z
N MET A 1 21.18 -0.13 5.34
CA MET A 1 20.01 0.00 6.24
C MET A 1 18.80 -0.60 5.56
N LYS A 2 18.19 -1.64 6.14
CA LYS A 2 16.99 -2.29 5.57
C LYS A 2 15.73 -1.55 6.03
N THR A 3 14.92 -1.09 5.09
CA THR A 3 13.63 -0.43 5.37
C THR A 3 12.52 -1.43 5.12
N LEU A 4 11.84 -1.84 6.19
CA LEU A 4 10.66 -2.70 6.14
C LEU A 4 9.42 -1.84 6.07
N VAL A 5 8.58 -2.10 5.06
CA VAL A 5 7.29 -1.45 4.86
C VAL A 5 6.19 -2.50 5.10
N SER A 6 5.20 -2.18 5.91
CA SER A 6 4.14 -3.11 6.36
C SER A 6 2.75 -2.62 5.93
N LEU A 7 1.88 -3.56 5.53
CA LEU A 7 0.48 -3.33 5.17
C LEU A 7 -0.44 -3.76 6.33
N SER A 8 -1.48 -2.98 6.63
CA SER A 8 -2.55 -3.39 7.57
C SER A 8 -3.93 -3.25 6.93
N LEU A 9 -4.79 -4.22 7.21
CA LEU A 9 -6.17 -4.33 6.72
C LEU A 9 -7.13 -4.27 7.92
N SER A 10 -8.17 -3.41 7.85
CA SER A 10 -9.17 -3.26 8.92
C SER A 10 -10.46 -4.01 8.55
N GLU A 11 -10.92 -4.93 9.40
CA GLU A 11 -11.94 -5.97 9.09
C GLU A 11 -13.33 -5.47 8.65
N CYS A 12 -13.94 -6.20 7.70
CA CYS A 12 -15.35 -6.15 7.31
C CYS A 12 -15.96 -7.56 7.41
N ILE A 13 -16.93 -7.78 8.31
CA ILE A 13 -17.47 -9.11 8.68
C ILE A 13 -18.27 -9.80 7.54
N ILE A 14 -18.65 -9.08 6.47
CA ILE A 14 -19.51 -9.60 5.38
C ILE A 14 -18.81 -9.52 4.00
N CYS A 15 -17.62 -8.94 3.93
CA CYS A 15 -16.85 -8.87 2.70
C CYS A 15 -16.12 -10.23 2.52
N LYS A 16 -16.00 -10.75 1.28
CA LYS A 16 -14.96 -11.76 1.00
C LYS A 16 -13.66 -11.25 1.65
N SER A 17 -12.97 -12.09 2.41
CA SER A 17 -11.75 -11.66 3.11
C SER A 17 -10.83 -10.99 2.11
N ALA A 18 -10.40 -9.76 2.40
CA ALA A 18 -9.42 -9.10 1.56
C ALA A 18 -8.14 -9.94 1.58
N VAL A 19 -7.61 -10.24 0.39
CA VAL A 19 -6.39 -11.03 0.24
C VAL A 19 -5.37 -10.18 -0.48
N ILE A 20 -4.19 -10.05 0.10
CA ILE A 20 -3.04 -9.47 -0.59
C ILE A 20 -2.59 -10.51 -1.61
N SER A 21 -2.84 -10.25 -2.89
CA SER A 21 -2.48 -11.16 -3.98
C SER A 21 -1.07 -10.93 -4.48
N ASP A 22 -0.59 -9.68 -4.43
CA ASP A 22 0.78 -9.33 -4.82
C ASP A 22 1.33 -8.20 -3.93
N ILE A 23 2.63 -8.28 -3.63
CA ILE A 23 3.34 -7.24 -2.91
C ILE A 23 4.78 -7.14 -3.40
N SER A 24 5.26 -5.91 -3.56
CA SER A 24 6.64 -5.67 -3.93
C SER A 24 7.60 -6.32 -2.94
N LYS A 25 8.62 -6.97 -3.50
CA LYS A 25 9.72 -7.56 -2.75
C LYS A 25 10.64 -6.47 -2.21
N ASP A 26 11.62 -6.89 -1.40
CA ASP A 26 12.68 -6.01 -0.92
C ASP A 26 13.40 -5.32 -2.08
N VAL A 27 13.48 -3.99 -2.02
CA VAL A 27 14.21 -3.16 -2.98
C VAL A 27 15.47 -2.60 -2.32
N VAL A 28 16.61 -2.72 -3.00
CA VAL A 28 17.86 -2.05 -2.66
C VAL A 28 18.11 -1.00 -3.73
N ALA A 29 18.19 0.26 -3.31
CA ALA A 29 18.37 1.40 -4.19
C ALA A 29 19.53 2.27 -3.74
N SER A 30 20.13 3.00 -4.67
CA SER A 30 21.19 3.96 -4.43
C SER A 30 20.61 5.33 -4.06
N VAL A 31 21.44 6.17 -3.44
CA VAL A 31 21.03 7.55 -3.10
C VAL A 31 20.73 8.32 -4.39
N GLY A 32 19.54 8.91 -4.46
CA GLY A 32 19.07 9.67 -5.62
C GLY A 32 18.15 8.87 -6.56
N GLU A 33 17.99 7.55 -6.35
CA GLU A 33 17.03 6.76 -7.08
C GLU A 33 15.64 6.83 -6.44
N ASP A 34 14.61 6.80 -7.30
CA ASP A 34 13.23 6.65 -6.89
C ASP A 34 12.94 5.17 -6.59
N VAL A 35 12.21 4.91 -5.50
CA VAL A 35 11.77 3.57 -5.13
C VAL A 35 10.25 3.52 -5.19
N GLN A 36 9.70 2.46 -5.76
CA GLN A 36 8.26 2.24 -5.79
C GLN A 36 7.92 0.89 -5.15
N PHE A 37 6.95 0.91 -4.24
CA PHE A 37 6.34 -0.27 -3.65
C PHE A 37 4.89 -0.38 -4.11
N ASN A 38 4.55 -1.52 -4.67
CA ASN A 38 3.22 -1.87 -5.13
C ASN A 38 2.62 -2.96 -4.24
N CYS A 39 1.32 -2.87 -4.01
CA CYS A 39 0.55 -3.89 -3.33
C CYS A 39 -0.78 -4.06 -4.04
N THR A 40 -1.09 -5.28 -4.47
CA THR A 40 -2.38 -5.62 -5.05
C THR A 40 -3.19 -6.41 -4.04
N VAL A 41 -4.42 -5.97 -3.83
CA VAL A 41 -5.34 -6.57 -2.87
C VAL A 41 -6.64 -6.91 -3.58
N GLU A 42 -7.02 -8.17 -3.52
CA GLU A 42 -8.28 -8.70 -4.02
C GLU A 42 -9.35 -8.64 -2.94
N ASN A 43 -10.60 -8.46 -3.35
CA ASN A 43 -11.75 -8.40 -2.45
C ASN A 43 -11.63 -7.33 -1.34
N VAL A 44 -10.95 -6.21 -1.63
CA VAL A 44 -10.82 -5.07 -0.71
C VAL A 44 -12.17 -4.62 -0.15
N GLY A 45 -13.22 -4.65 -0.97
CA GLY A 45 -14.55 -4.20 -0.58
C GLY A 45 -14.52 -2.76 -0.06
N ARG A 46 -14.84 -2.57 1.23
CA ARG A 46 -14.81 -1.25 1.91
C ARG A 46 -13.59 -1.05 2.81
N MET A 47 -12.68 -2.01 2.86
CA MET A 47 -11.49 -1.97 3.71
C MET A 47 -10.52 -0.90 3.19
N SER A 48 -9.75 -0.32 4.09
CA SER A 48 -8.69 0.63 3.74
C SER A 48 -7.33 -0.04 3.78
N VAL A 49 -6.49 0.31 2.82
CA VAL A 49 -5.07 -0.03 2.80
C VAL A 49 -4.26 1.14 3.34
N SER A 50 -3.26 0.84 4.16
CA SER A 50 -2.35 1.82 4.74
C SER A 50 -0.91 1.35 4.60
N TRP A 51 -0.03 2.29 4.30
CA TRP A 51 1.41 2.06 4.28
C TRP A 51 2.01 2.47 5.61
N ALA A 52 2.87 1.63 6.19
CA ALA A 52 3.59 1.94 7.41
C ALA A 52 5.06 1.53 7.34
N LYS A 53 5.92 2.27 8.04
CA LYS A 53 7.36 2.00 8.19
C LYS A 53 7.72 1.99 9.66
N ARG A 54 8.22 0.85 10.16
CA ARG A 54 8.69 0.69 11.56
C ARG A 54 7.75 1.34 12.59
N SER A 55 6.45 1.04 12.48
CA SER A 55 5.35 1.54 13.33
C SER A 55 4.86 2.97 13.07
N VAL A 56 5.41 3.68 12.08
CA VAL A 56 4.89 4.98 11.64
C VAL A 56 3.96 4.77 10.44
N VAL A 57 2.72 5.20 10.55
CA VAL A 57 1.77 5.21 9.43
C VAL A 57 2.17 6.31 8.46
N LEU A 58 2.57 5.92 7.26
CA LEU A 58 2.90 6.83 6.16
C LEU A 58 1.63 7.29 5.44
N SER A 59 0.61 6.43 5.39
CA SER A 59 -0.65 6.76 4.75
C SER A 59 -1.84 5.98 5.28
N MET A 60 -3.01 6.57 5.09
CA MET A 60 -4.29 5.89 5.23
C MET A 60 -5.07 6.10 3.93
N ARG A 61 -5.37 5.03 3.19
CA ARG A 61 -5.93 5.10 1.84
C ARG A 61 -5.00 5.90 0.92
N ASN A 62 -5.56 6.82 0.13
CA ASN A 62 -4.84 7.74 -0.76
C ASN A 62 -4.35 9.01 -0.05
N ILE A 63 -4.42 9.09 1.28
CA ILE A 63 -4.00 10.26 2.05
C ILE A 63 -2.64 9.97 2.69
N LEU A 64 -1.64 10.78 2.35
CA LEU A 64 -0.34 10.77 3.01
C LEU A 64 -0.45 11.42 4.39
N SER A 65 0.11 10.76 5.40
CA SER A 65 0.25 11.32 6.75
C SER A 65 1.51 12.18 6.89
N LEU A 66 2.40 12.15 5.89
CA LEU A 66 3.64 12.91 5.87
C LEU A 66 3.50 14.14 4.96
N SER A 67 4.13 15.25 5.35
CA SER A 67 4.20 16.47 4.53
C SER A 67 5.38 16.50 3.56
N ASP A 68 6.12 15.40 3.41
CA ASP A 68 7.29 15.33 2.53
C ASP A 68 6.85 15.07 1.07
N PRO A 69 7.13 16.00 0.14
CA PRO A 69 6.64 15.93 -1.24
C PRO A 69 7.28 14.83 -2.07
N ARG A 70 8.31 14.16 -1.55
CA ARG A 70 8.95 13.02 -2.23
C ARG A 70 8.09 11.76 -2.17
N TYR A 71 7.17 11.68 -1.20
CA TYR A 71 6.25 10.57 -1.11
C TYR A 71 5.01 10.83 -1.96
N THR A 72 4.59 9.84 -2.72
CA THR A 72 3.35 9.88 -3.52
C THR A 72 2.61 8.57 -3.40
N ILE A 73 1.28 8.63 -3.34
CA ILE A 73 0.43 7.43 -3.32
C ILE A 73 -0.54 7.47 -4.46
N THR A 74 -0.60 6.33 -5.15
CA THR A 74 -1.55 6.10 -6.23
C THR A 74 -2.39 4.88 -5.87
N GLU A 75 -3.70 4.99 -6.02
CA GLU A 75 -4.64 3.89 -5.91
C GLU A 75 -5.28 3.66 -7.27
N THR A 76 -5.17 2.44 -7.79
CA THR A 76 -5.79 2.01 -9.04
C THR A 76 -6.76 0.88 -8.74
N ARG A 77 -8.06 1.15 -8.82
CA ARG A 77 -9.09 0.13 -8.62
C ARG A 77 -9.52 -0.48 -9.95
N ASN A 78 -9.65 -1.79 -9.95
CA ASN A 78 -10.21 -2.57 -11.02
C ASN A 78 -11.47 -3.28 -10.48
N ASP A 79 -12.62 -2.64 -10.69
CA ASP A 79 -13.92 -3.13 -10.21
C ASP A 79 -14.38 -4.39 -10.96
N GLU A 80 -13.97 -4.58 -12.23
CA GLU A 80 -14.28 -5.77 -13.02
C GLU A 80 -13.57 -7.01 -12.48
N ALA A 81 -12.33 -6.85 -12.03
CA ALA A 81 -11.54 -7.92 -11.41
C ALA A 81 -11.73 -8.03 -9.89
N GLY A 82 -12.44 -7.08 -9.26
CA GLY A 82 -12.58 -7.00 -7.81
C GLY A 82 -11.24 -6.79 -7.08
N SER A 83 -10.29 -6.13 -7.73
CA SER A 83 -8.90 -5.97 -7.27
C SER A 83 -8.49 -4.51 -7.26
N ALA A 84 -7.63 -4.13 -6.31
CA ALA A 84 -7.08 -2.78 -6.21
C ALA A 84 -5.57 -2.83 -6.01
N THR A 85 -4.85 -2.02 -6.79
CA THR A 85 -3.39 -1.85 -6.68
C THR A 85 -3.08 -0.51 -6.03
N TYR A 86 -2.27 -0.56 -4.98
CA TYR A 86 -1.80 0.57 -4.20
C TYR A 86 -0.31 0.72 -4.42
N SER A 87 0.12 1.89 -4.86
CA SER A 87 1.51 2.21 -5.13
C SER A 87 1.97 3.33 -4.20
N LEU A 88 3.07 3.09 -3.47
CA LEU A 88 3.81 4.09 -2.71
C LEU A 88 5.13 4.37 -3.44
N LYS A 89 5.35 5.62 -3.78
CA LYS A 89 6.64 6.15 -4.25
C LYS A 89 7.22 7.04 -3.15
#